data_AF-A0A257X619-F1
#
_entry.id   AF-A0A257X619-F1
#
_cell.length_a   1.000
_cell.length_b   1.000
_cell.length_c   1.000
_cell.angle_alpha   90.00
_cell.angle_beta   90.00
_cell.angle_gamma   90.00
#
_symmetry.space_group_name_H-M   'P 1'
#
loop_
_entity.id
_entity.type
_entity.pdbx_description
1 polymer ?
#
loop_
_entity_poly.entity_id
_entity_poly.type
_entity_poly.pdbx_seq_one_letter_code
_entity_poly.pdbx_strand_id
1 'polypeptide(L)'
;MSASKALVAAPERPAVMGRYKPDWLEKPTADDMEWAYPAHAQRKEIDGKAVINCKVGYDGLLRDCRIVSEAPAGEDFGVAALALSQKFRMIPPEAGADSLPDVTIPVVFQVPRSEPFQPKTAGEA
;
A
#
# COMPACT_ATOMS: atom_id res chain seq x y z
N MET A 1 12.63 -50.99 -15.36
CA MET A 1 13.12 -49.60 -15.14
C MET A 1 12.15 -48.68 -15.86
N SER A 2 11.20 -48.06 -15.15
CA SER A 2 10.34 -47.02 -15.73
C SER A 2 10.54 -45.74 -14.94
N ALA A 3 11.22 -44.77 -15.56
CA ALA A 3 11.36 -43.43 -15.01
C ALA A 3 10.15 -42.60 -15.46
N SER A 4 9.27 -42.28 -14.52
CA SER A 4 8.18 -41.32 -14.76
C SER A 4 8.75 -39.90 -14.78
N LYS A 5 8.72 -39.30 -15.96
CA LYS A 5 8.95 -37.87 -16.18
C LYS A 5 7.59 -37.16 -16.13
N ALA A 6 7.41 -36.20 -15.22
CA ALA A 6 6.33 -35.21 -15.29
C ALA A 6 6.80 -33.95 -14.53
N LEU A 7 7.23 -32.93 -15.26
CA LEU A 7 6.45 -31.72 -15.63
C LEU A 7 6.55 -30.65 -14.53
N VAL A 8 7.60 -29.85 -14.66
CA VAL A 8 7.73 -28.56 -13.98
C VAL A 8 6.54 -27.71 -14.41
N ALA A 9 5.64 -27.38 -13.48
CA ALA A 9 4.64 -26.35 -13.69
C ALA A 9 5.37 -25.05 -14.00
N ALA A 10 5.16 -24.50 -15.21
CA ALA A 10 5.63 -23.17 -15.52
C ALA A 10 5.00 -22.18 -14.51
N PRO A 11 5.71 -21.14 -14.04
CA PRO A 11 5.07 -20.11 -13.25
C PRO A 11 3.93 -19.53 -14.07
N GLU A 12 2.72 -19.57 -13.52
CA GLU A 12 1.56 -18.86 -14.06
C GLU A 12 1.99 -17.40 -14.18
N ARG A 13 2.27 -16.95 -15.41
CA ARG A 13 2.61 -15.55 -15.65
C ARG A 13 1.39 -14.76 -15.20
N PRO A 14 1.51 -13.80 -14.27
CA PRO A 14 0.36 -13.03 -13.84
C PRO A 14 -0.27 -12.42 -15.08
N ALA A 15 -1.59 -12.61 -15.20
CA ALA A 15 -2.38 -12.07 -16.29
C ALA A 15 -1.98 -10.61 -16.51
N VAL A 16 -1.60 -10.32 -17.75
CA VAL A 16 -1.22 -9.02 -18.25
C VAL A 16 -2.13 -7.97 -17.62
N MET A 17 -1.52 -7.04 -16.86
CA MET A 17 -2.14 -5.82 -16.33
C MET A 17 -3.19 -5.34 -17.32
N GLY A 18 -4.47 -5.49 -16.97
CA GLY A 18 -5.56 -5.07 -17.81
C GLY A 18 -5.40 -3.60 -18.18
N ARG A 19 -6.11 -3.16 -19.23
CA ARG A 19 -6.13 -1.76 -19.69
C ARG A 19 -6.48 -0.71 -18.61
N TYR A 20 -6.80 -1.16 -17.40
CA TYR A 20 -7.01 -0.34 -16.23
C TYR A 20 -5.72 0.39 -15.82
N LYS A 21 -5.74 1.72 -15.98
CA LYS A 21 -4.72 2.62 -15.45
C LYS A 21 -5.21 3.14 -14.10
N PRO A 22 -4.66 2.65 -12.98
CA PRO A 22 -5.10 3.10 -11.66
C PRO A 22 -4.77 4.58 -11.50
N ASP A 23 -5.76 5.35 -11.06
CA ASP A 23 -5.61 6.75 -10.69
C ASP A 23 -6.41 7.03 -9.41
N TRP A 24 -5.97 8.01 -8.64
CA TRP A 24 -6.49 8.28 -7.30
C TRP A 24 -7.67 9.25 -7.35
N LEU A 25 -8.75 8.88 -6.70
CA LEU A 25 -9.79 9.83 -6.29
C LEU A 25 -9.48 10.40 -4.91
N GLU A 26 -9.00 9.54 -4.00
CA GLU A 26 -8.70 9.92 -2.63
C GLU A 26 -7.52 9.12 -2.11
N LYS A 27 -6.65 9.80 -1.36
CA LYS A 27 -5.55 9.22 -0.61
C LYS A 27 -5.70 9.59 0.86
N PRO A 28 -5.19 8.75 1.79
CA PRO A 28 -5.14 9.07 3.21
C PRO A 28 -4.55 10.46 3.46
N THR A 29 -5.14 11.15 4.43
CA THR A 29 -4.62 12.42 4.96
C THR A 29 -3.43 12.20 5.87
N ALA A 30 -2.75 13.28 6.29
CA ALA A 30 -1.70 13.19 7.30
C ALA A 30 -2.21 12.59 8.62
N ASP A 31 -3.42 12.98 9.03
CA ASP A 31 -4.06 12.46 10.25
C ASP A 31 -4.38 10.96 10.14
N ASP A 32 -4.82 10.50 8.95
CA ASP A 32 -5.02 9.06 8.72
C ASP A 32 -3.68 8.30 8.78
N MET A 33 -2.62 8.87 8.21
CA MET A 33 -1.28 8.29 8.26
C MET A 33 -0.73 8.21 9.69
N GLU A 34 -0.97 9.25 10.51
CA GLU A 34 -0.61 9.26 11.92
C GLU A 34 -1.42 8.23 12.71
N TRP A 35 -2.73 8.17 12.50
CA TRP A 35 -3.62 7.20 13.12
C TRP A 35 -3.21 5.75 12.86
N ALA A 36 -2.77 5.45 11.63
CA ALA A 36 -2.36 4.11 11.23
C ALA A 36 -0.92 3.77 11.64
N TYR A 37 -0.12 4.74 12.07
CA TYR A 37 1.30 4.53 12.33
C TYR A 37 1.52 3.47 13.44
N PRO A 38 2.36 2.44 13.24
CA PRO A 38 2.63 1.46 14.29
C PRO A 38 3.22 2.10 15.54
N ALA A 39 2.49 2.03 16.66
CA ALA A 39 2.88 2.74 17.90
C ALA A 39 4.28 2.34 18.42
N HIS A 40 4.70 1.10 18.20
CA HIS A 40 6.03 0.64 18.62
C HIS A 40 7.15 1.19 17.72
N ALA A 41 6.93 1.28 16.41
CA ALA A 41 7.86 1.89 15.46
C ALA A 41 7.98 3.39 15.71
N GLN A 42 6.85 4.06 15.99
CA GLN A 42 6.82 5.48 16.35
C GLN A 42 7.67 5.78 17.60
N ARG A 43 7.51 4.98 18.66
CA ARG A 43 8.32 5.13 19.90
C ARG A 43 9.82 4.91 19.71
N LYS A 44 10.21 4.13 18.69
CA LYS A 44 11.60 3.86 18.35
C LYS A 44 12.12 4.79 17.24
N GLU A 45 11.29 5.72 16.77
CA GLU A 45 11.62 6.63 15.66
C GLU A 45 12.03 5.87 14.38
N ILE A 46 11.36 4.75 14.08
CA ILE A 46 11.65 3.92 12.92
C ILE A 46 10.75 4.30 11.76
N ASP A 47 11.33 4.80 10.68
CA ASP A 47 10.64 4.92 9.38
C ASP A 47 10.39 3.56 8.74
N GLY A 48 9.36 3.48 7.90
CA GLY A 48 9.02 2.23 7.24
C GLY A 48 8.29 2.38 5.92
N LYS A 49 8.17 1.25 5.24
CA LYS A 49 7.44 1.10 4.00
C LYS A 49 6.71 -0.22 4.01
N ALA A 50 5.49 -0.20 3.51
CA ALA A 50 4.75 -1.40 3.16
C ALA A 50 4.28 -1.34 1.71
N VAL A 51 4.17 -2.50 1.10
CA VAL A 51 3.57 -2.68 -0.22
C VAL A 51 2.38 -3.59 -0.05
N ILE A 52 1.20 -3.11 -0.44
CA ILE A 52 -0.03 -3.89 -0.46
C ILE A 52 -0.50 -4.09 -1.89
N ASN A 53 -1.22 -5.17 -2.14
CA ASN A 53 -1.90 -5.43 -3.40
C ASN A 53 -3.39 -5.55 -3.13
N CYS A 54 -4.21 -4.80 -3.86
CA CYS A 54 -5.66 -4.72 -3.68
C CYS A 54 -6.37 -4.90 -5.02
N LYS A 55 -7.66 -5.21 -4.97
CA LYS A 55 -8.58 -5.16 -6.10
C LYS A 55 -9.36 -3.86 -6.10
N VAL A 56 -9.52 -3.22 -7.25
CA VAL A 56 -10.33 -2.00 -7.37
C VAL A 56 -11.76 -2.34 -7.74
N GLY A 57 -12.72 -1.94 -6.92
CA GLY A 57 -14.14 -2.09 -7.17
C GLY A 57 -14.73 -1.16 -8.22
N TYR A 58 -15.91 -1.53 -8.72
CA TYR A 58 -16.73 -0.66 -9.58
C TYR A 58 -17.27 0.61 -8.87
N ASP A 59 -17.16 0.67 -7.55
CA ASP A 59 -17.44 1.83 -6.72
C ASP A 59 -16.17 2.62 -6.33
N GLY A 60 -15.00 2.22 -6.84
CA GLY A 60 -13.70 2.82 -6.53
C GLY A 60 -13.14 2.44 -5.17
N LEU A 61 -13.84 1.60 -4.39
CA LEU A 61 -13.33 1.04 -3.13
C LEU A 61 -12.29 -0.05 -3.39
N LEU A 62 -11.24 -0.05 -2.58
CA LEU A 62 -10.27 -1.15 -2.57
C LEU A 62 -10.82 -2.35 -1.79
N ARG A 63 -10.64 -3.55 -2.33
CA ARG A 63 -11.07 -4.83 -1.76
C ARG A 63 -9.94 -5.86 -1.83
N ASP A 64 -10.08 -6.95 -1.08
CA ASP A 64 -9.15 -8.09 -1.08
C ASP A 64 -7.68 -7.68 -0.94
N CYS A 65 -7.44 -6.65 -0.12
CA CYS A 65 -6.11 -6.11 0.11
C CYS A 65 -5.26 -7.11 0.90
N ARG A 66 -4.04 -7.35 0.41
CA ARG A 66 -3.05 -8.23 1.04
C ARG A 66 -1.69 -7.55 1.10
N ILE A 67 -0.92 -7.87 2.14
CA ILE A 67 0.47 -7.43 2.28
C ILE A 67 1.32 -8.20 1.29
N VAL A 68 2.07 -7.47 0.46
CA VAL A 68 3.08 -8.02 -0.45
C VAL A 68 4.44 -8.01 0.23
N SER A 69 4.79 -6.90 0.87
CA SER A 69 6.04 -6.77 1.62
C SER A 69 5.96 -5.63 2.64
N GLU A 70 6.86 -5.68 3.61
CA GLU A 70 7.11 -4.60 4.55
C GLU A 70 8.62 -4.48 4.84
N ALA A 71 9.05 -3.27 5.19
CA ALA A 71 10.42 -2.96 5.58
C ALA A 71 10.43 -1.79 6.57
N PRO A 72 11.11 -1.89 7.72
CA PRO A 72 11.70 -3.11 8.29
C PRO A 72 10.66 -4.21 8.54
N ALA A 73 11.10 -5.47 8.48
CA ALA A 73 10.23 -6.61 8.75
C ALA A 73 9.93 -6.70 10.26
N GLY A 74 8.69 -7.03 10.61
CA GLY A 74 8.27 -7.20 12.00
C GLY A 74 7.97 -5.90 12.75
N GLU A 75 7.84 -4.77 12.04
CA GLU A 75 7.43 -3.48 12.63
C GLU A 75 5.96 -3.12 12.27
N ASP A 76 5.17 -4.10 11.83
CA ASP A 76 3.73 -4.00 11.50
C ASP A 76 3.33 -2.94 10.46
N PHE A 77 4.28 -2.44 9.64
CA PHE A 77 3.96 -1.50 8.56
C PHE A 77 2.99 -2.10 7.53
N GLY A 78 3.05 -3.42 7.30
CA GLY A 78 2.09 -4.11 6.45
C GLY A 78 0.66 -4.02 7.00
N VAL A 79 0.50 -4.25 8.30
CA VAL A 79 -0.81 -4.17 8.98
C VAL A 79 -1.34 -2.74 8.96
N ALA A 80 -0.48 -1.76 9.21
CA ALA A 80 -0.83 -0.34 9.09
C ALA A 80 -1.30 0.03 7.68
N ALA A 81 -0.61 -0.44 6.64
CA ALA A 81 -1.01 -0.19 5.26
C ALA A 81 -2.35 -0.86 4.90
N LEU A 82 -2.64 -2.04 5.45
CA LEU A 82 -3.97 -2.65 5.31
C LEU A 82 -5.07 -1.82 5.98
N ALA A 83 -4.82 -1.26 7.17
CA ALA A 83 -5.79 -0.38 7.82
C ALA A 83 -6.07 0.88 6.98
N LEU A 84 -5.02 1.48 6.40
CA LEU A 84 -5.14 2.62 5.48
C LEU A 84 -5.88 2.26 4.18
N SER A 85 -5.92 0.98 3.78
CA SER A 85 -6.56 0.54 2.54
C SER A 85 -8.01 1.02 2.41
N GLN A 86 -8.70 1.17 3.55
CA GLN A 86 -10.10 1.61 3.64
C GLN A 86 -10.30 3.10 3.31
N LYS A 87 -9.24 3.91 3.42
CA LYS A 87 -9.23 5.36 3.18
C LYS A 87 -8.89 5.72 1.73
N PHE A 88 -8.34 4.77 0.98
CA PHE A 88 -8.07 4.99 -0.43
C PHE A 88 -9.33 4.88 -1.28
N ARG A 89 -9.39 5.71 -2.32
CA ARG A 89 -10.37 5.60 -3.41
C ARG A 89 -9.65 5.75 -4.74
N MET A 90 -9.98 4.89 -5.70
CA MET A 90 -9.46 4.97 -7.06
C MET A 90 -10.56 5.24 -8.05
N ILE A 91 -10.19 5.78 -9.21
CA ILE A 91 -11.11 5.87 -10.35
C ILE A 91 -11.60 4.44 -10.66
N PRO A 92 -12.92 4.19 -10.64
CA PRO A 92 -13.45 2.86 -10.91
C PRO A 92 -13.06 2.38 -12.31
N PRO A 93 -12.85 1.06 -12.50
CA PRO A 93 -12.73 0.50 -13.84
C PRO A 93 -14.04 0.65 -14.61
N GLU A 94 -13.96 0.54 -15.94
CA GLU A 94 -15.14 0.51 -16.80
C GLU A 94 -16.10 -0.62 -16.37
N ALA A 95 -17.40 -0.33 -16.36
CA ALA A 95 -18.42 -1.30 -16.00
C ALA A 95 -18.45 -2.46 -16.99
N GLY A 96 -18.59 -3.69 -16.48
CA GLY A 96 -18.70 -4.90 -17.30
C GLY A 96 -17.38 -5.65 -17.54
N ALA A 97 -16.31 -5.35 -16.79
CA ALA A 97 -15.13 -6.20 -16.79
C ALA A 97 -15.43 -7.57 -16.16
N ASP A 98 -14.81 -8.63 -16.70
CA ASP A 98 -15.01 -10.00 -16.18
C ASP A 98 -14.43 -10.18 -14.77
N SER A 99 -13.50 -9.31 -14.37
CA SER A 99 -12.82 -9.35 -13.07
C SER A 99 -12.39 -7.96 -12.59
N LEU A 100 -12.36 -7.75 -11.27
CA LEU A 100 -11.79 -6.55 -10.68
C LEU A 100 -10.27 -6.50 -10.91
N PRO A 101 -9.72 -5.37 -11.40
CA PRO A 101 -8.30 -5.22 -11.63
C PRO A 101 -7.52 -5.17 -10.32
N ASP A 102 -6.34 -5.78 -10.31
CA ASP A 102 -5.39 -5.69 -9.20
C ASP A 102 -4.53 -4.42 -9.31
N VAL A 103 -4.19 -3.83 -8.17
CA VAL A 103 -3.30 -2.65 -8.06
C VAL A 103 -2.31 -2.84 -6.91
N THR A 104 -1.07 -2.43 -7.12
CA THR A 104 0.00 -2.49 -6.12
C THR A 104 0.29 -1.10 -5.59
N ILE A 105 0.19 -0.92 -4.28
CA ILE A 105 0.24 0.38 -3.61
C ILE A 105 1.41 0.37 -2.63
N PRO A 106 2.47 1.15 -2.88
CA PRO A 106 3.50 1.41 -1.88
C PRO A 106 3.02 2.50 -0.91
N VAL A 107 3.05 2.21 0.38
CA VAL A 107 2.77 3.15 1.47
C VAL A 107 4.08 3.42 2.21
N VAL A 108 4.44 4.70 2.35
CA VAL A 108 5.65 5.13 3.06
C VAL A 108 5.24 5.81 4.35
N PHE A 109 5.77 5.32 5.46
CA PHE A 109 5.57 5.85 6.80
C PHE A 109 6.84 6.59 7.19
N GLN A 110 6.72 7.90 7.35
CA GLN A 110 7.78 8.74 7.88
C GLN A 110 7.39 9.14 9.28
N VAL A 111 8.26 8.89 10.25
CA VAL A 111 8.14 9.51 11.56
C VAL A 111 8.14 11.02 11.30
N PRO A 112 7.13 11.77 11.76
CA PRO A 112 7.24 13.22 11.81
C PRO A 112 8.44 13.48 12.72
N ARG A 113 9.60 13.71 12.11
CA ARG A 113 10.81 14.04 12.85
C ARG A 113 10.40 15.24 13.67
N SER A 114 10.44 15.12 15.00
CA SER A 114 10.34 16.30 15.84
C SER A 114 11.48 17.18 15.38
N GLU A 115 11.20 18.16 14.50
CA GLU A 115 12.17 19.18 14.20
C GLU A 115 12.59 19.72 15.56
N PRO A 116 13.89 19.80 15.90
CA PRO A 116 14.28 20.62 17.03
C PRO A 116 13.65 21.97 16.75
N PHE A 117 12.76 22.40 17.67
CA PHE A 117 12.00 23.64 17.61
C PHE A 117 12.85 24.70 16.90
N GLN A 118 12.55 24.98 15.63
CA GLN A 118 13.13 26.11 14.94
C GLN A 118 12.26 27.28 15.38
N PRO A 119 12.67 28.11 16.37
CA PRO A 119 11.97 29.37 16.55
C PRO A 119 12.05 30.07 15.20
N LYS A 120 10.89 30.36 14.59
CA LYS A 120 10.84 31.30 13.49
C LYS A 120 11.50 32.57 14.01
N THR A 121 12.73 32.86 13.61
CA THR A 121 13.35 34.16 13.83
C THR A 121 12.49 35.16 13.08
N ALA A 122 11.57 35.80 13.79
CA ALA A 122 10.98 37.06 13.37
C ALA A 122 12.13 38.06 13.38
N GLY A 123 12.66 38.34 12.19
CA GLY A 123 13.82 39.18 11.99
C GLY A 123 13.99 39.51 10.52
N GLU A 124 12.95 40.10 9.92
CA GLU A 124 13.09 40.84 8.67
C GLU A 124 12.13 42.05 8.68
N ALA A 125 12.75 43.23 8.54
CA ALA A 125 12.25 44.60 8.41
C ALA A 125 11.75 45.33 9.68
#